data_AF-A0AA88EE89-F1
#
_entry.id   AF-A0AA88EE89-F1
#
_cell.length_a   1.000
_cell.length_b   1.000
_cell.length_c   1.000
_cell.angle_alpha   90.00
_cell.angle_beta   90.00
_cell.angle_gamma   90.00
#
_symmetry.space_group_name_H-M   'P 1'
#
loop_
_entity.id
_entity.type
_entity.pdbx_description
1 polymer ?
#
loop_
_entity_poly.entity_id
_entity_poly.type
_entity_poly.pdbx_seq_one_letter_code
_entity_poly.pdbx_strand_id
1 'polypeptide(L)'
;MSIMMSLSPPSSSSPLLPSSPPAGTLSVRKIPGSYGWPLLGPISDRLDYFWFQGPETFFRKRIEKYKSTVFRTNIPPSFPFFTANPNIIAVLDCKSFSHLFDMDLVDKKNVLVGDFMPSVKFTGDIRVGAYLDTDEPKHSQVRTTSFLSPLLSFSSSFVFRVDVGF
;
A
#
# COMPACT_ATOMS: atom_id res chain seq x y z
N MET A 1 18.76 65.47 -24.14
CA MET A 1 17.76 64.70 -23.38
C MET A 1 17.87 63.24 -23.79
N SER A 2 18.43 62.38 -22.95
CA SER A 2 18.34 60.93 -23.10
C SER A 2 18.04 60.36 -21.72
N ILE A 3 16.84 59.82 -21.56
CA ILE A 3 16.31 59.26 -20.31
C ILE A 3 16.66 57.77 -20.28
N MET A 4 17.37 57.34 -19.24
CA MET A 4 17.63 55.94 -18.93
C MET A 4 16.32 55.26 -18.49
N MET A 5 15.98 54.12 -19.09
CA MET A 5 14.93 53.24 -18.57
C MET A 5 15.56 52.08 -17.80
N SER A 6 15.22 52.00 -16.51
CA SER A 6 15.54 50.92 -15.59
C SER A 6 14.66 49.71 -15.90
N LEU A 7 15.27 48.54 -16.12
CA LEU A 7 14.58 47.27 -16.31
C LEU A 7 14.52 46.52 -14.98
N SER A 8 13.31 46.35 -14.43
CA SER A 8 13.02 45.47 -13.30
C SER A 8 12.85 44.02 -13.78
N PRO A 9 13.29 43.00 -13.00
CA PRO A 9 13.14 41.60 -13.39
C PRO A 9 11.70 41.09 -13.20
N PRO A 10 11.25 40.08 -13.99
CA PRO A 10 9.89 39.57 -13.92
C PRO A 10 9.66 38.67 -12.71
N SER A 11 8.56 38.92 -11.99
CA SER A 11 8.06 38.12 -10.88
C SER A 11 7.56 36.76 -11.38
N SER A 12 8.23 35.67 -10.98
CA SER A 12 7.79 34.30 -11.24
C SER A 12 6.63 33.92 -10.31
N SER A 13 5.40 34.05 -10.79
CA SER A 13 4.21 33.54 -10.10
C SER A 13 4.11 32.03 -10.31
N SER A 14 4.51 31.23 -9.32
CA SER A 14 4.22 29.79 -9.28
C SER A 14 2.70 29.56 -9.18
N PRO A 15 2.10 28.60 -9.90
CA PRO A 15 0.70 28.27 -9.73
C PRO A 15 0.48 27.66 -8.34
N LEU A 16 -0.36 28.32 -7.53
CA LEU A 16 -0.81 27.82 -6.24
C LEU A 16 -1.59 26.52 -6.47
N LEU A 17 -1.08 25.41 -5.95
CA LEU A 17 -1.83 24.17 -5.82
C LEU A 17 -3.13 24.47 -5.02
N PRO A 18 -4.30 23.96 -5.43
CA PRO A 18 -5.53 24.17 -4.67
C PRO A 18 -5.34 23.62 -3.26
N SER A 19 -5.44 24.51 -2.27
CA SER A 19 -5.45 24.17 -0.85
C SER A 19 -6.53 23.12 -0.59
N SER A 20 -6.16 21.97 -0.04
CA SER A 20 -7.13 20.94 0.32
C SER A 20 -8.20 21.56 1.21
N PRO A 21 -9.50 21.29 0.97
CA PRO A 21 -10.56 21.80 1.83
C PRO A 21 -10.29 21.37 3.29
N PRO A 22 -10.67 22.21 4.27
CA PRO A 22 -10.45 21.92 5.69
C PRO A 22 -11.05 20.54 6.01
N ALA A 23 -10.28 19.73 6.74
CA ALA A 23 -10.72 18.40 7.15
C ALA A 23 -11.98 18.54 8.03
N GLY A 24 -13.15 18.44 7.40
CA GLY A 24 -14.42 18.39 8.12
C GLY A 24 -14.36 17.26 9.14
N THR A 25 -14.81 17.53 10.37
CA THR A 25 -14.88 16.54 11.45
C THR A 25 -15.74 15.38 11.00
N LEU A 26 -15.10 14.27 10.61
CA LEU A 26 -15.80 13.07 10.16
C LEU A 26 -16.53 12.44 11.34
N SER A 27 -17.81 12.08 11.15
CA SER A 27 -18.57 11.33 12.15
C SER A 27 -17.94 9.94 12.35
N VAL A 28 -17.63 9.56 13.59
CA VAL A 28 -17.19 8.20 13.90
C VAL A 28 -18.35 7.23 13.63
N ARG A 29 -18.10 6.20 12.83
CA ARG A 29 -19.09 5.16 12.47
C ARG A 29 -18.52 3.78 12.78
N LYS A 30 -19.41 2.85 13.15
CA LYS A 30 -19.04 1.43 13.27
C LYS A 30 -18.71 0.89 11.87
N ILE A 31 -17.61 0.14 11.76
CA ILE A 31 -17.21 -0.50 10.51
C ILE A 31 -18.28 -1.53 10.11
N PRO A 32 -18.93 -1.37 8.95
CA PRO A 32 -19.97 -2.29 8.48
C PRO A 32 -19.37 -3.63 8.02
N GLY A 33 -20.24 -4.62 7.82
CA GLY A 33 -19.85 -5.97 7.40
C GLY A 33 -19.69 -6.97 8.55
N SER A 34 -19.59 -8.25 8.18
CA SER A 34 -19.47 -9.39 9.09
C SER A 34 -18.67 -10.50 8.41
N TYR A 35 -18.09 -11.39 9.22
CA TYR A 35 -17.35 -12.55 8.72
C TYR A 35 -18.24 -13.76 8.39
N GLY A 36 -19.56 -13.65 8.60
CA GLY A 36 -20.51 -14.73 8.38
C GLY A 36 -20.45 -15.80 9.46
N TRP A 37 -20.99 -16.98 9.15
CA TRP A 37 -20.90 -18.14 10.02
C TRP A 37 -19.47 -18.70 10.03
N PRO A 38 -18.97 -19.21 11.17
CA PRO A 38 -17.68 -19.87 11.23
C PRO A 38 -17.58 -20.93 10.12
N LEU A 39 -16.43 -20.96 9.43
CA LEU A 39 -16.14 -21.84 8.28
C LEU A 39 -16.93 -21.54 6.99
N LEU A 40 -18.25 -21.45 7.04
CA LEU A 40 -19.09 -21.25 5.85
C LEU A 40 -18.93 -19.85 5.23
N GLY A 41 -18.79 -18.81 6.06
CA GLY A 41 -18.56 -17.44 5.59
C GLY A 41 -17.29 -17.33 4.75
N PRO A 42 -16.12 -17.70 5.29
CA PRO A 42 -14.86 -17.70 4.54
C PRO A 42 -14.85 -18.59 3.30
N ILE A 43 -15.54 -19.73 3.29
CA ILE A 43 -15.65 -20.60 2.11
C ILE A 43 -16.48 -19.94 1.02
N SER A 44 -17.65 -19.39 1.37
CA SER A 44 -18.51 -18.67 0.42
C SER A 44 -17.78 -17.47 -0.19
N ASP A 45 -17.14 -16.66 0.66
CA ASP A 45 -16.40 -15.47 0.21
C ASP A 45 -15.23 -15.86 -0.71
N ARG A 46 -14.55 -16.98 -0.44
CA ARG A 46 -13.49 -17.51 -1.29
C ARG A 46 -14.01 -17.92 -2.68
N LEU A 47 -15.16 -18.60 -2.73
CA LEU A 47 -15.78 -19.01 -4.00
C LEU A 47 -16.22 -17.78 -4.81
N ASP A 48 -16.81 -16.78 -4.15
CA ASP A 48 -17.15 -15.51 -4.79
C ASP A 48 -15.91 -14.79 -5.34
N TYR A 49 -14.84 -14.73 -4.53
CA TYR A 49 -13.60 -14.03 -4.89
C TYR A 49 -12.90 -14.65 -6.11
N PHE A 50 -12.84 -15.98 -6.22
CA PHE A 50 -12.08 -16.66 -7.27
C PHE A 50 -12.93 -17.20 -8.45
N TRP A 51 -14.16 -17.68 -8.21
CA TRP A 51 -14.94 -18.39 -9.22
C TRP A 51 -16.19 -17.65 -9.69
N PHE A 52 -17.01 -17.12 -8.77
CA PHE A 52 -18.34 -16.61 -9.15
C PHE A 52 -18.36 -15.13 -9.52
N GLN A 53 -17.52 -14.29 -8.91
CA GLN A 53 -17.57 -12.84 -9.09
C GLN A 53 -16.25 -12.26 -9.60
N GLY A 54 -15.13 -12.77 -9.08
CA GLY A 54 -13.81 -12.18 -9.27
C GLY A 54 -13.53 -11.03 -8.29
N PRO A 55 -12.26 -10.62 -8.11
CA PRO A 55 -11.85 -9.66 -7.09
C PRO A 55 -12.52 -8.28 -7.20
N GLU A 56 -12.59 -7.72 -8.40
CA GLU A 56 -13.15 -6.38 -8.63
C GLU A 56 -14.63 -6.32 -8.25
N THR A 57 -15.44 -7.22 -8.81
CA THR A 57 -16.87 -7.32 -8.53
C THR A 57 -17.13 -7.64 -7.05
N PHE A 58 -16.31 -8.50 -6.45
CA PHE A 58 -16.40 -8.89 -5.05
C PHE A 58 -16.36 -7.67 -4.11
N PHE A 59 -15.41 -6.76 -4.34
CA PHE A 59 -15.27 -5.55 -3.55
C PHE A 59 -16.34 -4.51 -3.91
N ARG A 60 -16.59 -4.27 -5.21
CA ARG A 60 -17.57 -3.30 -5.69
C ARG A 60 -18.98 -3.55 -5.12
N LYS A 61 -19.45 -4.81 -5.17
CA LYS A 61 -20.76 -5.18 -4.59
C LYS A 61 -20.84 -4.92 -3.08
N ARG A 62 -19.74 -5.07 -2.34
CA ARG A 62 -19.69 -4.81 -0.89
C ARG A 62 -19.67 -3.32 -0.59
N ILE A 63 -18.98 -2.52 -1.41
CA ILE A 63 -19.04 -1.05 -1.33
C ILE A 63 -20.49 -0.58 -1.51
N GLU A 64 -21.19 -1.08 -2.53
CA GLU A 64 -22.59 -0.74 -2.80
C GLU A 64 -23.53 -1.18 -1.67
N LYS A 65 -23.36 -2.42 -1.18
CA LYS A 65 -24.16 -3.00 -0.09
C LYS A 65 -24.03 -2.23 1.22
N TYR A 66 -22.80 -1.86 1.60
CA TYR A 66 -22.53 -1.20 2.88
C TYR A 66 -22.49 0.33 2.79
N LYS A 67 -22.52 0.88 1.58
CA LYS A 67 -22.34 2.31 1.29
C LYS A 67 -21.08 2.87 1.95
N SER A 68 -20.01 2.07 1.94
CA SER A 68 -18.73 2.38 2.58
C SER A 68 -17.57 1.75 1.83
N THR A 69 -16.45 2.47 1.76
CA THR A 69 -15.17 2.00 1.22
C THR A 69 -14.34 1.24 2.26
N VAL A 70 -14.78 1.22 3.52
CA VAL A 70 -14.14 0.51 4.62
C VAL A 70 -15.14 -0.46 5.23
N PHE A 71 -14.88 -1.77 5.15
CA PHE A 71 -15.79 -2.79 5.65
C PHE A 71 -15.09 -4.09 6.03
N ARG A 72 -15.75 -4.89 6.87
CA ARG A 72 -15.29 -6.23 7.25
C ARG A 72 -15.68 -7.25 6.19
N THR A 73 -14.74 -8.08 5.80
CA THR A 73 -14.95 -9.19 4.86
C THR A 73 -13.93 -10.29 5.12
N ASN A 74 -14.16 -11.48 4.58
CA ASN A 74 -13.13 -12.50 4.50
C ASN A 74 -12.36 -12.36 3.18
N ILE A 75 -11.06 -12.67 3.19
CA ILE A 75 -10.22 -12.77 1.99
C ILE A 75 -9.45 -14.10 1.98
N PRO A 76 -9.21 -14.72 0.82
CA PRO A 76 -8.28 -15.84 0.74
C PRO A 76 -6.83 -15.38 1.04
N PRO A 77 -5.98 -16.21 1.66
CA PRO A 77 -6.12 -17.65 1.88
C PRO A 77 -7.02 -18.01 3.08
N SER A 78 -7.87 -19.03 2.91
CA SER A 78 -8.68 -19.59 4.00
C SER A 78 -8.69 -21.11 3.96
N PHE A 79 -9.24 -21.74 5.00
CA PHE A 79 -9.57 -23.17 5.06
C PHE A 79 -10.23 -23.65 3.74
N PRO A 80 -9.97 -24.88 3.26
CA PRO A 80 -9.35 -26.04 3.94
C PRO A 80 -7.82 -26.18 3.81
N PHE A 81 -7.15 -25.34 3.04
CA PHE A 81 -5.75 -25.59 2.67
C PHE A 81 -4.72 -24.78 3.48
N PHE A 82 -5.16 -23.74 4.18
CA PHE A 82 -4.27 -22.83 4.91
C PHE A 82 -4.81 -22.57 6.32
N THR A 83 -3.91 -22.61 7.29
CA THR A 83 -4.15 -22.20 8.68
C THR A 83 -3.87 -20.70 8.82
N ALA A 84 -4.70 -19.89 8.16
CA ALA A 84 -4.61 -18.43 8.15
C ALA A 84 -5.93 -17.83 8.64
N ASN A 85 -5.89 -16.68 9.32
CA ASN A 85 -7.09 -15.94 9.68
C ASN A 85 -7.62 -15.20 8.44
N PRO A 86 -8.82 -15.55 7.93
CA PRO A 86 -9.35 -14.93 6.72
C PRO A 86 -9.98 -13.55 6.98
N ASN A 87 -10.17 -13.18 8.24
CA ASN A 87 -10.94 -11.99 8.63
C ASN A 87 -10.11 -10.73 8.41
N ILE A 88 -10.58 -9.82 7.54
CA ILE A 88 -9.91 -8.53 7.28
C ILE A 88 -10.87 -7.36 7.42
N ILE A 89 -10.29 -6.16 7.49
CA ILE A 89 -10.98 -4.90 7.20
C ILE A 89 -10.44 -4.42 5.86
N ALA A 90 -11.30 -4.41 4.84
CA ALA A 90 -10.98 -3.87 3.54
C ALA A 90 -10.97 -2.35 3.60
N VAL A 91 -10.00 -1.75 2.93
CA VAL A 91 -9.72 -0.31 2.92
C VAL A 91 -9.53 0.09 1.46
N LEU A 92 -10.56 0.68 0.84
CA LEU A 92 -10.66 0.81 -0.63
C LEU A 92 -10.75 2.27 -1.13
N ASP A 93 -10.39 3.24 -0.29
CA ASP A 93 -10.27 4.64 -0.69
C ASP A 93 -8.86 5.18 -0.42
N CYS A 94 -8.41 6.17 -1.18
CA CYS A 94 -7.05 6.69 -1.09
C CYS A 94 -6.70 7.25 0.29
N LYS A 95 -7.67 7.85 0.99
CA LYS A 95 -7.45 8.50 2.30
C LYS A 95 -7.28 7.46 3.41
N SER A 96 -8.09 6.42 3.40
CA SER A 96 -7.94 5.33 4.35
C SER A 96 -6.74 4.44 4.01
N PHE A 97 -6.45 4.22 2.73
CA PHE A 97 -5.33 3.41 2.26
C PHE A 97 -3.96 4.01 2.64
N SER A 98 -3.83 5.34 2.68
CA SER A 98 -2.56 5.98 3.05
C SER A 98 -2.07 5.60 4.44
N HIS A 99 -2.97 5.20 5.35
CA HIS A 99 -2.61 4.75 6.70
C HIS A 99 -1.87 3.40 6.72
N LEU A 100 -1.95 2.59 5.66
CA LEU A 100 -1.17 1.35 5.55
C LEU A 100 0.34 1.59 5.36
N PHE A 101 0.74 2.83 5.06
CA PHE A 101 2.15 3.20 4.96
C PHE A 101 2.74 3.74 6.26
N ASP A 102 1.91 3.96 7.27
CA ASP A 102 2.34 4.43 8.59
C ASP A 102 2.84 3.24 9.42
N MET A 103 4.14 3.25 9.73
CA MET A 103 4.79 2.17 10.48
C MET A 103 4.45 2.21 11.98
N ASP A 104 4.01 3.35 12.50
CA ASP A 104 3.58 3.46 13.91
C ASP A 104 2.18 2.85 14.13
N LEU A 105 1.41 2.68 13.05
CA LEU A 105 0.04 2.15 13.08
C LEU A 105 -0.07 0.70 12.62
N VAL A 106 0.84 0.24 11.75
CA VAL A 106 0.72 -1.07 11.08
C VAL A 106 2.02 -1.85 11.17
N ASP A 107 1.97 -3.03 11.79
CA ASP A 107 3.05 -4.02 11.78
C ASP A 107 3.10 -4.75 10.42
N LYS A 108 4.26 -4.74 9.75
CA LYS A 108 4.47 -5.40 8.45
C LYS A 108 5.20 -6.73 8.55
N LYS A 109 5.36 -7.26 9.75
CA LYS A 109 5.98 -8.57 9.98
C LYS A 109 5.15 -9.70 9.41
N ASN A 110 5.73 -10.49 8.50
CA ASN A 110 5.14 -11.72 7.97
C ASN A 110 3.81 -11.55 7.19
N VAL A 111 3.38 -10.33 6.85
CA VAL A 111 2.05 -10.06 6.25
C VAL A 111 2.05 -9.85 4.73
N LEU A 112 3.15 -10.16 4.03
CA LEU A 112 3.29 -9.90 2.58
C LEU A 112 2.15 -10.50 1.75
N VAL A 113 1.66 -11.68 2.14
CA VAL A 113 0.58 -12.41 1.44
C VAL A 113 -0.68 -12.47 2.31
N GLY A 114 -0.86 -11.48 3.20
CA GLY A 114 -1.89 -11.50 4.25
C GLY A 114 -1.44 -12.27 5.48
N ASP A 115 -2.39 -12.80 6.26
CA ASP A 115 -2.13 -13.59 7.47
C ASP A 115 -1.63 -15.02 7.18
N PHE A 116 -0.71 -15.14 6.22
CA PHE A 116 -0.07 -16.38 5.85
C PHE A 116 1.38 -16.12 5.43
N MET A 117 2.30 -16.74 6.15
CA MET A 117 3.71 -16.76 5.80
C MET A 117 4.08 -18.16 5.26
N PRO A 118 4.56 -18.26 4.00
CA PRO A 118 5.13 -19.49 3.49
C PRO A 118 6.29 -20.00 4.35
N SER A 119 6.53 -21.31 4.32
CA SER A 119 7.66 -21.92 5.03
C SER A 119 8.99 -21.33 4.57
N VAL A 120 9.87 -21.01 5.52
CA VAL A 120 11.25 -20.56 5.24
C VAL A 120 12.09 -21.60 4.50
N LYS A 121 11.65 -22.87 4.46
CA LYS A 121 12.29 -23.91 3.65
C LYS A 121 12.31 -23.58 2.16
N PHE A 122 11.35 -22.79 1.67
CA PHE A 122 11.32 -22.32 0.28
C PHE A 122 12.31 -21.18 0.00
N THR A 123 12.88 -20.59 1.04
CA THR A 123 13.80 -19.44 0.98
C THR A 123 15.15 -19.73 1.63
N GLY A 124 15.52 -21.01 1.73
CA GLY A 124 16.81 -21.44 2.28
C GLY A 124 16.95 -21.20 3.79
N ASP A 125 15.87 -21.41 4.54
CA ASP A 125 15.77 -21.22 6.00
C ASP A 125 15.98 -19.75 6.45
N ILE A 126 15.78 -18.80 5.54
CA ILE A 126 15.91 -17.36 5.79
C ILE A 126 14.54 -16.68 5.62
N ARG A 127 14.16 -15.82 6.58
CA ARG A 127 13.06 -14.86 6.39
C ARG A 127 13.53 -13.75 5.47
N VAL A 128 13.00 -13.72 4.24
CA VAL A 128 13.36 -12.69 3.25
C VAL A 128 12.90 -11.31 3.71
N GLY A 129 13.58 -10.27 3.23
CA GLY A 129 13.36 -8.87 3.64
C GLY A 129 11.91 -8.40 3.53
N ALA A 130 11.14 -8.94 2.58
CA ALA A 130 9.72 -8.61 2.40
C ALA A 130 8.79 -9.08 3.54
N TYR A 131 9.26 -9.98 4.41
CA TYR A 131 8.53 -10.42 5.62
C TYR A 131 9.14 -9.83 6.91
N LEU A 132 10.18 -9.02 6.80
CA LEU A 132 10.80 -8.36 7.95
C LEU A 132 10.15 -6.99 8.14
N ASP A 133 9.80 -6.68 9.37
CA ASP A 133 9.28 -5.36 9.71
C ASP A 133 10.41 -4.31 9.79
N THR A 134 10.07 -3.02 9.70
CA THR A 134 11.06 -1.93 9.75
C THR A 134 11.82 -1.86 11.07
N ASP A 135 11.21 -2.35 12.16
CA ASP A 135 11.84 -2.38 13.48
C ASP A 135 12.86 -3.52 13.62
N GLU A 136 12.84 -4.51 12.72
CA GLU A 136 13.81 -5.60 12.74
C GLU A 136 15.16 -5.13 12.18
N PRO A 137 16.29 -5.25 12.92
CA PRO A 137 17.59 -4.76 12.46
C PRO A 137 18.08 -5.46 11.17
N LYS A 138 17.56 -6.66 10.88
CA LYS A 138 17.83 -7.38 9.63
C LYS A 138 17.16 -6.70 8.42
N HIS A 139 16.04 -6.01 8.59
CA HIS A 139 15.37 -5.29 7.51
C HIS A 139 16.24 -4.17 6.95
N SER A 140 16.88 -3.37 7.82
CA SER A 140 17.80 -2.29 7.41
C SER A 140 19.06 -2.83 6.73
N GLN A 141 19.59 -3.96 7.20
CA GLN A 141 20.74 -4.64 6.60
C GLN A 141 20.42 -5.18 5.20
N VAL A 142 19.31 -5.92 5.04
CA VAL A 142 18.88 -6.46 3.74
C VAL A 142 18.54 -5.33 2.77
N ARG A 143 17.82 -4.28 3.22
CA ARG A 143 17.48 -3.14 2.37
C ARG A 143 18.74 -2.43 1.85
N THR A 144 19.70 -2.17 2.75
CA THR A 144 20.94 -1.49 2.39
C THR A 144 21.80 -2.34 1.46
N THR A 145 21.97 -3.62 1.77
CA THR A 145 22.82 -4.50 0.96
C THR A 145 22.21 -4.84 -0.40
N SER A 146 20.89 -5.08 -0.49
CA SER A 146 20.23 -5.43 -1.74
C SER A 146 19.95 -4.25 -2.68
N PHE A 147 19.64 -3.05 -2.17
CA PHE A 147 19.32 -1.89 -3.02
C PHE A 147 20.49 -0.92 -3.23
N LEU A 148 21.32 -0.65 -2.22
CA LEU A 148 22.37 0.37 -2.33
C LEU A 148 23.67 -0.20 -2.92
N SER A 149 24.05 -1.44 -2.60
CA SER A 149 25.31 -2.02 -3.11
C SER A 149 25.39 -2.10 -4.65
N PRO A 150 24.33 -2.52 -5.38
CA PRO A 150 24.36 -2.53 -6.84
C PRO A 150 24.37 -1.11 -7.42
N LEU A 151 23.68 -0.16 -6.78
CA LEU A 151 23.65 1.25 -7.22
C LEU A 151 25.03 1.92 -7.09
N LEU A 152 25.74 1.70 -5.97
CA LEU A 152 27.11 2.18 -5.80
C LEU A 152 28.09 1.49 -6.76
N SER A 153 27.89 0.21 -7.06
CA SER A 153 28.69 -0.52 -8.07
C SER A 153 28.44 -0.01 -9.50
N PHE A 154 27.20 0.38 -9.83
CA PHE A 154 26.86 0.96 -11.14
C PHE A 154 27.30 2.42 -11.27
N SER A 155 27.33 3.17 -10.16
CA SER A 155 27.75 4.58 -10.15
C SER A 155 29.22 4.78 -10.54
N SER A 156 30.04 3.73 -10.55
CA SER A 156 31.43 3.84 -11.01
C SER A 156 31.58 3.84 -12.54
N SER A 157 30.49 3.68 -13.30
CA SER A 157 30.55 3.55 -14.78
C SER A 157 29.55 4.42 -15.57
N PHE A 158 28.87 5.41 -14.96
CA PHE A 158 27.89 6.22 -15.69
C PHE A 158 28.02 7.72 -15.40
N VAL A 159 28.71 8.43 -16.29
CA VAL A 159 28.59 9.88 -16.44
C VAL A 159 27.32 10.14 -17.24
N PHE A 160 26.28 10.67 -16.61
CA PHE A 160 25.11 11.19 -17.33
C PHE A 160 25.52 12.44 -18.12
N ARG A 161 25.82 12.27 -19.41
CA ARG A 161 25.85 13.38 -20.37
C ARG A 161 24.43 13.58 -20.89
N VAL A 162 23.74 14.57 -20.34
CA VAL A 162 22.46 15.04 -20.89
C VAL A 162 22.78 15.99 -22.04
N ASP A 163 22.85 15.48 -23.26
CA ASP A 163 22.79 16.33 -24.45
C ASP A 163 21.32 16.65 -24.73
N VAL A 164 20.93 17.88 -24.43
CA VAL A 164 19.66 18.46 -24.88
C VAL A 164 19.90 18.97 -26.30
N GLY A 165 19.45 18.20 -27.29
CA GLY A 165 19.36 18.65 -28.68
C GLY A 165 18.12 19.53 -28.86
N PHE A 166 18.34 20.75 -29.38
CA PHE A 166 17.29 21.64 -29.88
C PHE A 166 16.63 21.09 -31.15
#